data_AF-A0A848YY09-F1
#
_entry.id   AF-A0A848YY09-F1
#
_cell.length_a   1.000
_cell.length_b   1.000
_cell.length_c   1.000
_cell.angle_alpha   90.00
_cell.angle_beta   90.00
_cell.angle_gamma   90.00
#
_symmetry.space_group_name_H-M   'P 1'
#
loop_
_entity.id
_entity.type
_entity.pdbx_description
1 polymer ?
#
loop_
_entity_poly.entity_id
_entity_poly.type
_entity_poly.pdbx_seq_one_letter_code
_entity_poly.pdbx_strand_id
1 'polypeptide(L)' 'MIRLLQPAETNLKKRLIKPPKNYLRDSGILHALLDIEQYDSLLSNPIAGASWEGFVIENIITE' A
#
# COMPACT_ATOMS: atom_id res chain seq x y z
N MET A 1 11.66 -3.06 3.36
CA MET A 1 10.66 -3.82 4.15
C MET A 1 9.35 -3.03 4.30
N ILE A 2 9.37 -1.78 4.77
CA ILE A 2 8.18 -0.89 4.80
C ILE A 2 8.47 0.40 4.01
N ARG A 3 7.45 0.97 3.36
CA ARG A 3 7.51 2.29 2.69
C ARG A 3 6.48 3.24 3.30
N LEU A 4 6.90 4.48 3.52
CA LEU A 4 6.05 5.58 3.94
C LEU A 4 5.80 6.50 2.73
N LEU A 5 4.55 6.57 2.27
CA LEU A 5 4.12 7.51 1.25
C LEU A 5 3.70 8.81 1.92
N GLN A 6 4.50 9.86 1.73
CA GLN A 6 4.20 11.19 2.24
C GLN A 6 2.96 11.76 1.54
N PRO A 7 2.15 12.58 2.24
CA PRO A 7 1.08 13.34 1.60
C PRO A 7 1.67 14.19 0.47
N ALA A 8 1.04 14.14 -0.71
CA ALA A 8 1.49 14.89 -1.87
C ALA A 8 1.43 16.41 -1.65
N GLU A 9 0.38 16.88 -0.97
CA GLU A 9 0.14 18.30 -0.72
C GLU A 9 -0.22 18.58 0.74
N THR A 10 0.21 19.74 1.24
CA THR A 10 -0.17 20.24 2.56
C THR A 10 -1.54 20.89 2.49
N ASN A 11 -2.48 20.48 3.35
CA ASN A 11 -3.81 21.09 3.39
C ASN A 11 -3.78 22.41 4.18
N LEU A 12 -3.36 23.49 3.51
CA LEU A 12 -3.22 24.83 4.13
C LEU A 12 -4.56 25.41 4.60
N LYS A 13 -5.67 25.08 3.91
CA LYS A 13 -7.02 25.57 4.27
C LYS A 13 -7.50 25.04 5.61
N LYS A 14 -7.22 23.76 5.91
CA LYS A 14 -7.60 23.13 7.19
C LYS A 14 -6.46 23.15 8.22
N ARG A 15 -5.23 23.52 7.83
CA ARG A 15 -4.00 23.43 8.62
C ARG A 15 -3.78 22.02 9.19
N LEU A 16 -4.19 21.00 8.44
CA LEU A 16 -4.07 19.59 8.82
C LEU A 16 -3.04 18.92 7.92
N ILE A 17 -2.12 18.19 8.54
CA ILE A 17 -1.19 17.31 7.85
C ILE A 17 -1.82 15.92 7.86
N LYS A 18 -2.09 15.37 6.66
CA LYS A 18 -2.58 14.00 6.54
C LYS A 18 -1.48 13.04 7.02
N PRO A 19 -1.79 11.99 7.79
CA PRO A 19 -0.78 11.01 8.15
C PRO A 19 -0.21 10.33 6.89
N PRO A 20 1.09 9.98 6.87
CA PRO A 20 1.68 9.24 5.75
C PRO A 20 1.04 7.86 5.64
N LYS A 21 0.89 7.37 4.41
CA LYS A 21 0.32 6.04 4.13
C LYS A 21 1.43 5.01 4.12
N ASN A 22 1.24 3.90 4.84
CA ASN A 22 2.26 2.87 5.00
C ASN A 22 1.98 1.69 4.08
N TYR A 23 3.00 1.22 3.37
CA TYR A 23 2.93 0.05 2.51
C TYR A 23 4.00 -0.97 2.87
N LEU A 24 3.66 -2.25 2.77
CA LEU A 24 4.65 -3.32 2.76
C LEU A 24 5.21 -3.42 1.34
N ARG A 25 6.55 -3.47 1.21
CA ARG A 25 7.19 -3.50 -0.11
C ARG A 25 7.00 -4.84 -0.82
N ASP A 26 6.88 -5.91 -0.05
CA ASP A 26 6.76 -7.27 -0.57
C ASP A 26 5.30 -7.73 -0.48
N SER A 27 4.66 -7.90 -1.63
CA SER A 27 3.29 -8.39 -1.72
C SER A 27 3.18 -9.87 -1.34
N GLY A 28 4.21 -10.68 -1.58
CA GLY A 28 4.22 -12.09 -1.20
C GLY A 28 4.21 -12.27 0.33
N ILE A 29 5.03 -11.49 1.04
CA ILE A 29 5.01 -11.47 2.51
C ILE A 29 3.67 -10.93 3.01
N LEU A 30 3.11 -9.89 2.38
CA LEU A 30 1.80 -9.35 2.75
C LEU A 30 0.71 -10.43 2.65
N HIS A 31 0.67 -11.16 1.53
CA HIS A 31 -0.34 -12.19 1.29
C HIS A 31 -0.16 -13.39 2.23
N ALA A 32 1.09 -13.82 2.48
CA ALA A 32 1.39 -14.86 3.45
C ALA A 32 0.97 -14.49 4.89
N LEU A 33 1.17 -13.25 5.31
CA LEU A 33 0.75 -12.77 6.64
C LEU A 33 -0.78 -12.66 6.80
N LEU A 34 -1.50 -12.52 5.68
CA LEU A 34 -2.95 -12.37 5.66
C LEU A 34 -3.69 -13.65 5.24
N ASP A 35 -2.95 -14.76 5.09
CA ASP A 35 -3.48 -16.07 4.69
C ASP A 35 -4.22 -16.02 3.33
N ILE A 36 -3.70 -15.21 2.40
CA ILE A 36 -4.26 -15.04 1.06
C ILE A 36 -3.49 -15.95 0.10
N GLU A 37 -4.02 -17.14 -0.14
CA GLU A 37 -3.38 -18.12 -1.03
C GLU A 37 -3.95 -18.10 -2.46
N GLN A 38 -5.20 -17.67 -2.60
CA GLN A 38 -5.97 -17.80 -3.84
C GLN A 38 -6.38 -16.44 -4.38
N TYR A 39 -6.52 -16.37 -5.70
CA TYR A 39 -6.89 -15.14 -6.39
C TYR A 39 -8.28 -14.61 -5.97
N ASP A 40 -9.27 -15.49 -5.82
CA ASP A 40 -10.61 -15.09 -5.38
C ASP A 40 -10.62 -14.59 -3.92
N SER A 41 -9.76 -15.16 -3.07
CA SER A 41 -9.54 -14.69 -1.70
C SER A 41 -8.88 -13.31 -1.67
N LEU A 42 -7.99 -13.02 -2.62
CA LEU A 42 -7.42 -11.68 -2.77
C LEU A 42 -8.49 -10.68 -3.18
N LEU A 43 -9.28 -10.98 -4.23
CA LEU A 43 -10.31 -10.06 -4.73
C LEU A 43 -11.42 -9.76 -3.73
N SER A 44 -11.74 -10.70 -2.85
CA SER A 44 -12.70 -10.50 -1.76
C SER A 44 -12.12 -9.77 -0.55
N ASN A 45 -10.80 -9.64 -0.45
CA ASN A 45 -10.14 -8.98 0.67
C ASN A 45 -9.97 -7.47 0.41
N PRO A 46 -10.39 -6.58 1.34
CA PRO A 46 -10.23 -5.13 1.18
C PRO A 46 -8.76 -4.69 1.05
N ILE A 47 -7.79 -5.52 1.44
CA ILE A 47 -6.37 -5.21 1.30
C ILE A 47 -5.92 -5.20 -0.17
N ALA A 48 -6.67 -5.81 -1.10
CA ALA A 48 -6.25 -5.95 -2.49
C ALA A 48 -5.85 -4.62 -3.13
N GLY A 49 -6.63 -3.55 -2.88
CA GLY A 49 -6.30 -2.22 -3.38
C GLY A 49 -4.98 -1.68 -2.83
N ALA A 50 -4.77 -1.76 -1.51
CA ALA A 50 -3.52 -1.31 -0.89
C ALA A 50 -2.31 -2.16 -1.31
N SER A 51 -2.50 -3.47 -1.48
CA SER A 51 -1.49 -4.39 -2.01
C SER A 51 -1.08 -4.02 -3.44
N TRP A 52 -2.06 -3.71 -4.30
CA TRP A 52 -1.81 -3.32 -5.69
C TRP A 52 -1.11 -1.97 -5.80
N GLU A 53 -1.59 -0.96 -5.05
CA GLU A 53 -0.94 0.35 -4.98
C GLU A 53 0.54 0.22 -4.54
N GLY A 54 0.80 -0.55 -3.48
CA GLY A 54 2.16 -0.80 -2.99
C GLY A 54 3.05 -1.48 -4.03
N PHE A 55 2.53 -2.50 -4.72
CA PHE A 55 3.23 -3.21 -5.79
C PHE A 55 3.61 -2.28 -6.95
N VAL A 56 2.69 -1.44 -7.42
CA VAL A 56 2.95 -0.49 -8.52
C VAL A 56 4.01 0.53 -8.10
N ILE A 57 3.95 1.06 -6.88
CA ILE A 57 4.95 2.01 -6.37
C ILE A 57 6.35 1.37 -6.36
N GLU A 58 6.49 0.11 -5.93
CA GLU A 58 7.80 -0.55 -5.93
C GLU A 58 8.32 -0.81 -7.35
N ASN A 59 7.46 -1.18 -8.31
CA ASN A 59 7.88 -1.35 -9.71
C ASN A 59 8.41 -0.05 -10.30
N ILE A 60 7.69 1.07 -10.14
CA ILE A 60 8.08 2.38 -10.69
C ILE A 60 9.42 2.87 -10.11
N ILE A 61 9.73 2.51 -8.86
CA ILE A 61 10.96 2.94 -8.19
C ILE A 61 12.15 2.03 -8.53
N THR A 62 11.88 0.77 -8.90
CA THR A 62 12.91 -0.24 -9.17
C THR A 62 13.31 -0.26 -10.65
N GLU A 63 12.41 0.09 -11.56
CA GLU A 63 12.74 0.46 -12.96
C GLU A 63 13.59 1.74 -13.04
#